data_AF-A0A960JRQ6-F1
#
_entry.id   AF-A0A960JRQ6-F1
#
_cell.length_a   1.000
_cell.length_b   1.000
_cell.length_c   1.000
_cell.angle_alpha   90.00
_cell.angle_beta   90.00
_cell.angle_gamma   90.00
#
_symmetry.space_group_name_H-M   'P 1'
#
loop_
_entity.id
_entity.type
_entity.pdbx_description
1 polymer ?
#
loop_
_entity_poly.entity_id
_entity_poly.type
_entity_poly.pdbx_seq_one_letter_code
_entity_poly.pdbx_strand_id
1 'polypeptide(L)'
;TGSPALTKPLTRRGRRGRTFLKRYLYAQLALRHAAMIALGKEEPLVGFTVEADPPSVYLVYRIRQDALETLPDLLRLPDRLRPTPIRCLADDEPEYLMALNLYRVSGLAKGIRAEWSIFVGDEHDVPRYFVIDARSSETSMDPVDIITRATTVEHERRGETIVSRVGDGAEAFRSTIDLAAEPDAPLVVPSAEWAAANDFIYWGNGICDRTYYDAGMHDSRMRRVGADALDQSDSTPWAAIVEPDPVHVLVFEHAIELVISPWENLGRLG
;
A
#
# COMPACT_ATOMS: atom_id res chain seq x y z
N THR A 1 -1.19 -37.08 -36.06
CA THR A 1 -1.11 -36.22 -37.25
C THR A 1 -1.14 -34.76 -36.80
N GLY A 2 0.04 -34.12 -36.70
CA GLY A 2 0.16 -32.72 -36.28
C GLY A 2 -0.33 -31.78 -37.38
N SER A 3 -1.23 -30.86 -37.05
CA SER A 3 -1.80 -29.90 -38.00
C SER A 3 -0.72 -28.90 -38.47
N PRO A 4 -0.45 -28.76 -39.79
CA PRO A 4 0.64 -27.93 -40.32
C PRO A 4 0.32 -26.43 -40.36
N ALA A 5 -0.74 -25.98 -39.68
CA ALA A 5 -1.24 -24.61 -39.77
C ALA A 5 -0.48 -23.57 -38.90
N LEU A 6 0.42 -24.00 -38.01
CA LEU A 6 0.96 -23.13 -36.95
C LEU A 6 2.32 -22.46 -37.24
N THR A 7 2.88 -22.56 -38.45
CA THR A 7 4.27 -22.08 -38.71
C THR A 7 4.47 -21.25 -39.98
N LYS A 8 3.46 -20.50 -40.44
CA LYS A 8 3.70 -19.48 -41.49
C LYS A 8 4.17 -18.16 -40.86
N PRO A 9 5.42 -17.71 -41.08
CA PRO A 9 5.90 -16.45 -40.54
C PRO A 9 5.11 -15.27 -41.12
N LEU A 10 4.78 -14.31 -40.24
CA LEU A 10 4.04 -13.10 -40.62
C LEU A 10 4.85 -12.24 -41.60
N THR A 11 4.25 -11.96 -42.76
CA THR A 11 4.85 -11.03 -43.73
C THR A 11 4.93 -9.61 -43.17
N ARG A 12 5.86 -8.79 -43.66
CA ARG A 12 6.04 -7.40 -43.23
C ARG A 12 4.77 -6.56 -43.39
N ARG A 13 4.01 -6.77 -44.47
CA ARG A 13 2.70 -6.12 -44.69
C ARG A 13 1.64 -6.64 -43.71
N GLY A 14 1.59 -7.95 -43.50
CA GLY A 14 0.69 -8.57 -42.52
C GLY A 14 0.96 -8.12 -41.07
N ARG A 15 2.21 -7.84 -40.72
CA ARG A 15 2.61 -7.24 -39.43
C ARG A 15 2.13 -5.80 -39.32
N ARG A 16 2.38 -4.96 -40.34
CA ARG A 16 1.93 -3.55 -40.36
C ARG A 16 0.41 -3.42 -40.26
N GLY A 17 -0.34 -4.22 -41.04
CA GLY A 17 -1.81 -4.21 -40.99
C GLY A 17 -2.36 -4.61 -39.62
N ARG A 18 -1.80 -5.66 -39.01
CA ARG A 18 -2.18 -6.07 -37.64
C ARG A 18 -1.80 -5.03 -36.59
N THR A 19 -0.64 -4.37 -36.71
CA THR A 19 -0.24 -3.29 -35.81
C THR A 19 -1.22 -2.11 -35.89
N PHE A 20 -1.60 -1.72 -37.11
CA PHE A 20 -2.59 -0.66 -37.31
C PHE A 20 -3.96 -1.06 -36.72
N LEU A 21 -4.46 -2.25 -37.08
CA LEU A 21 -5.74 -2.75 -36.58
C LEU A 21 -5.75 -2.85 -35.05
N LYS A 22 -4.68 -3.39 -34.45
CA LYS A 22 -4.49 -3.42 -32.99
C LYS A 22 -4.62 -2.00 -32.41
N ARG A 23 -3.82 -1.05 -32.88
CA ARG A 23 -3.84 0.34 -32.36
C ARG A 23 -5.23 0.96 -32.48
N TYR A 24 -5.89 0.81 -33.62
CA TYR A 24 -7.23 1.34 -33.84
C TYR A 24 -8.25 0.73 -32.88
N LEU A 25 -8.34 -0.60 -32.81
CA LEU A 25 -9.32 -1.29 -31.96
C LEU A 25 -9.13 -0.97 -30.48
N TYR A 26 -7.89 -1.05 -29.97
CA TYR A 26 -7.63 -0.78 -28.56
C TYR A 26 -7.76 0.71 -28.21
N ALA A 27 -7.51 1.64 -29.15
CA ALA A 27 -7.81 3.05 -28.94
C ALA A 27 -9.30 3.32 -28.80
N GLN A 28 -10.15 2.67 -29.61
CA GLN A 28 -11.61 2.80 -29.49
C GLN A 28 -12.12 2.25 -28.15
N LEU A 29 -11.57 1.13 -27.69
CA LEU A 29 -11.90 0.59 -26.35
C LEU A 29 -11.52 1.56 -25.24
N ALA A 30 -10.31 2.16 -25.30
CA ALA A 30 -9.87 3.14 -24.32
C ALA A 30 -10.73 4.43 -24.32
N LEU A 31 -11.09 4.95 -25.50
CA LEU A 31 -11.96 6.11 -25.62
C LEU A 31 -13.37 5.83 -25.12
N ARG A 32 -13.92 4.63 -25.42
CA ARG A 32 -15.21 4.20 -24.86
C ARG A 32 -15.15 4.16 -23.34
N HIS A 33 -14.12 3.52 -22.77
CA HIS A 33 -13.93 3.43 -21.32
C HIS A 33 -13.85 4.83 -20.68
N ALA A 34 -13.06 5.73 -21.26
CA ALA A 34 -12.97 7.11 -20.80
C ALA A 34 -14.33 7.84 -20.86
N ALA A 35 -15.11 7.64 -21.92
CA ALA A 35 -16.45 8.22 -22.03
C ALA A 35 -17.43 7.62 -21.01
N MET A 36 -17.34 6.31 -20.74
CA MET A 36 -18.18 5.64 -19.75
C MET A 36 -17.85 6.11 -18.32
N ILE A 37 -16.57 6.30 -17.99
CA ILE A 37 -16.13 6.93 -16.74
C ILE A 37 -16.67 8.35 -16.64
N ALA A 38 -16.52 9.18 -17.68
CA ALA A 38 -17.02 10.55 -17.67
C ALA A 38 -18.56 10.64 -17.52
N LEU A 39 -19.28 9.59 -17.93
CA LEU A 39 -20.73 9.46 -17.77
C LEU A 39 -21.14 8.78 -16.45
N GLY A 40 -20.18 8.40 -15.59
CA GLY A 40 -20.44 7.70 -14.32
C GLY A 40 -20.98 6.28 -14.49
N LYS A 41 -20.67 5.60 -15.59
CA LYS A 41 -21.15 4.25 -15.89
C LYS A 41 -20.10 3.15 -15.67
N GLU A 42 -18.84 3.53 -15.54
CA GLU A 42 -17.70 2.65 -15.26
C GLU A 42 -16.77 3.39 -14.28
N GLU A 43 -16.09 2.65 -13.40
CA GLU A 43 -15.14 3.23 -12.45
C GLU A 43 -13.74 3.39 -13.07
N PRO A 44 -12.96 4.42 -12.70
CA PRO A 44 -11.58 4.53 -13.14
C PRO A 44 -10.73 3.43 -12.48
N LEU A 45 -10.09 2.60 -13.29
CA LEU A 45 -9.10 1.63 -12.81
C LEU A 45 -7.70 2.10 -13.20
N VAL A 46 -6.84 2.29 -12.21
CA VAL A 46 -5.49 2.83 -12.43
C VAL A 46 -4.43 1.87 -11.89
N GLY A 47 -3.43 1.57 -12.73
CA GLY A 47 -2.28 0.78 -12.34
C GLY A 47 -1.32 1.55 -11.44
N PHE A 48 -0.79 0.83 -10.46
CA PHE A 48 0.14 1.31 -9.45
C PHE A 48 1.14 0.20 -9.14
N THR A 49 2.42 0.53 -9.05
CA THR A 49 3.45 -0.45 -8.73
C THR A 49 4.22 0.01 -7.51
N VAL A 50 4.23 -0.81 -6.47
CA VAL A 50 5.24 -0.71 -5.41
C VAL A 50 6.51 -1.35 -5.96
N GLU A 51 7.57 -0.56 -6.06
CA GLU A 51 8.82 -1.02 -6.64
C GLU A 51 9.57 -1.97 -5.69
N ALA A 52 10.38 -2.87 -6.24
CA ALA A 52 11.18 -3.81 -5.45
C ALA A 52 12.39 -3.16 -4.77
N ASP A 53 12.84 -1.99 -5.25
CA ASP A 53 14.02 -1.30 -4.73
C ASP A 53 13.83 0.23 -4.66
N PRO A 54 13.99 0.86 -3.48
CA PRO A 54 14.17 0.22 -2.17
C PRO A 54 12.99 -0.70 -1.83
N PRO A 55 13.21 -1.79 -1.09
CA PRO A 55 12.16 -2.74 -0.74
C PRO A 55 11.10 -2.04 0.13
N SER A 56 9.83 -2.39 -0.04
CA SER A 56 8.78 -1.87 0.85
C SER A 56 8.98 -2.42 2.26
N VAL A 57 8.91 -1.54 3.26
CA VAL A 57 9.11 -1.87 4.68
C VAL A 57 7.86 -1.54 5.47
N TYR A 58 7.39 -2.49 6.27
CA TYR A 58 6.36 -2.26 7.27
C TYR A 58 6.98 -2.36 8.67
N LEU A 59 6.81 -1.30 9.45
CA LEU A 59 7.05 -1.30 10.88
C LEU A 59 5.68 -1.37 11.56
N VAL A 60 5.41 -2.49 12.20
CA VAL A 60 4.09 -2.78 12.78
C VAL A 60 4.20 -2.66 14.29
N TYR A 61 3.48 -1.72 14.87
CA TYR A 61 3.49 -1.42 16.30
C TYR A 61 2.17 -1.82 16.94
N ARG A 62 2.23 -2.23 18.19
CA ARG A 62 1.03 -2.39 19.02
C ARG A 62 0.54 -1.01 19.44
N ILE A 63 -0.76 -0.76 19.29
CA ILE A 63 -1.41 0.43 19.84
C ILE A 63 -1.52 0.25 21.35
N ARG A 64 -1.12 1.27 22.13
CA ARG A 64 -1.18 1.22 23.58
C ARG A 64 -2.62 1.08 24.06
N GLN A 65 -2.83 0.27 25.08
CA GLN A 65 -4.17 0.04 25.62
C GLN A 65 -4.84 1.32 26.13
N ASP A 66 -4.07 2.24 26.73
CA ASP A 66 -4.58 3.51 27.24
C ASP A 66 -4.92 4.53 26.14
N ALA A 67 -4.43 4.33 24.91
CA ALA A 67 -4.80 5.15 23.76
C ALA A 67 -6.11 4.70 23.09
N LEU A 68 -6.49 3.42 23.22
CA LEU A 68 -7.61 2.81 22.48
C LEU A 68 -8.95 3.50 22.72
N GLU A 69 -9.24 3.92 23.95
CA GLU A 69 -10.51 4.58 24.28
C GLU A 69 -10.65 5.92 23.55
N THR A 70 -9.56 6.66 23.41
CA THR A 70 -9.54 7.99 22.77
C THR A 70 -9.23 7.95 21.27
N LEU A 71 -8.82 6.80 20.74
CA LEU A 71 -8.37 6.65 19.36
C LEU A 71 -9.43 7.04 18.33
N PRO A 72 -10.72 6.67 18.47
CA PRO A 72 -11.75 7.08 17.53
C PRO A 72 -11.89 8.60 17.41
N ASP A 73 -11.87 9.31 18.54
CA ASP A 73 -12.00 10.76 18.58
C ASP A 73 -10.74 11.46 18.04
N LEU A 74 -9.55 10.95 18.42
CA LEU A 74 -8.26 11.45 17.95
C LEU A 74 -8.18 11.41 16.42
N LEU A 75 -8.58 10.28 15.83
CA LEU A 75 -8.53 10.05 14.38
C LEU A 75 -9.78 10.57 13.65
N ARG A 76 -10.79 11.06 14.38
CA ARG A 76 -12.10 11.46 13.85
C ARG A 76 -12.71 10.36 12.97
N LEU A 77 -12.71 9.13 13.48
CA LEU A 77 -13.19 7.99 12.71
C LEU A 77 -14.65 8.20 12.30
N PRO A 78 -15.01 7.94 11.03
CA PRO A 78 -16.40 7.92 10.60
C PRO A 78 -17.25 6.97 11.46
N ASP A 79 -18.51 7.33 11.71
CA ASP A 79 -19.41 6.61 12.62
C ASP A 79 -19.61 5.13 12.30
N ARG A 80 -19.34 4.68 11.08
CA ARG A 80 -19.44 3.29 10.63
C ARG A 80 -18.15 2.48 10.75
N LEU A 81 -17.04 3.11 11.17
CA LEU A 81 -15.74 2.48 11.31
C LEU A 81 -15.35 2.43 12.78
N ARG A 82 -14.82 1.30 13.23
CA ARG A 82 -14.33 1.12 14.60
C ARG A 82 -12.95 0.48 14.58
N PRO A 83 -12.00 0.89 15.44
CA PRO A 83 -10.73 0.18 15.56
C PRO A 83 -11.01 -1.29 15.82
N THR A 84 -10.32 -2.17 15.09
CA THR A 84 -10.51 -3.63 15.20
C THR A 84 -9.15 -4.31 15.32
N PRO A 85 -9.01 -5.33 16.19
CA PRO A 85 -7.79 -6.10 16.25
C PRO A 85 -7.68 -7.03 15.04
N ILE A 86 -6.45 -7.27 14.59
CA ILE A 86 -6.16 -8.21 13.50
C ILE A 86 -4.90 -9.02 13.81
N ARG A 87 -4.75 -10.16 13.14
CA ARG A 87 -3.46 -10.86 13.07
C ARG A 87 -2.61 -10.23 11.98
N CYS A 88 -1.36 -9.88 12.25
CA CYS A 88 -0.44 -9.42 11.20
C CYS A 88 0.06 -10.61 10.37
N LEU A 89 0.57 -11.64 11.06
CA LEU A 89 1.00 -12.92 10.50
C LEU A 89 -0.01 -14.03 10.83
N ALA A 90 0.04 -15.13 10.09
CA ALA A 90 -0.94 -16.22 10.23
C ALA A 90 -1.04 -16.82 11.64
N ASP A 91 0.09 -16.86 12.36
CA ASP A 91 0.23 -17.47 13.69
C ASP A 91 0.17 -16.45 14.84
N ASP A 92 -0.07 -15.17 14.54
CA ASP A 92 -0.20 -14.14 15.58
C ASP A 92 -1.55 -14.25 16.32
N GLU A 93 -1.60 -13.71 17.53
CA GLU A 93 -2.87 -13.37 18.16
C GLU A 93 -3.42 -12.05 17.59
N PRO A 94 -4.74 -11.85 17.53
CA PRO A 94 -5.31 -10.59 17.08
C PRO A 94 -4.96 -9.43 18.03
N GLU A 95 -4.42 -8.35 17.48
CA GLU A 95 -4.03 -7.17 18.25
C GLU A 95 -4.45 -5.86 17.55
N TYR A 96 -4.58 -4.78 18.33
CA TYR A 96 -4.74 -3.44 17.77
C TYR A 96 -3.39 -2.94 17.28
N LEU A 97 -3.24 -2.86 15.96
CA LEU A 97 -1.97 -2.56 15.32
C LEU A 97 -2.01 -1.23 14.57
N MET A 98 -0.87 -0.54 14.57
CA MET A 98 -0.56 0.55 13.66
C MET A 98 0.61 0.14 12.78
N ALA A 99 0.50 0.35 11.48
CA ALA A 99 1.56 0.06 10.52
C ALA A 99 2.09 1.36 9.92
N LEU A 100 3.40 1.55 9.98
CA LEU A 100 4.12 2.51 9.12
C LEU A 100 4.65 1.74 7.91
N ASN A 101 4.12 2.04 6.73
CA ASN A 101 4.60 1.51 5.46
C ASN A 101 5.47 2.54 4.74
N LEU A 102 6.69 2.16 4.37
CA LEU A 102 7.66 2.96 3.62
C LEU A 102 7.98 2.26 2.31
N TYR A 103 7.80 2.95 1.19
CA TYR A 103 7.98 2.31 -0.11
C TYR A 103 8.17 3.31 -1.25
N ARG A 104 8.71 2.82 -2.37
CA ARG A 104 8.72 3.56 -3.63
C ARG A 104 7.56 3.13 -4.51
N VAL A 105 6.93 4.10 -5.16
CA VAL A 105 5.86 3.87 -6.13
C VAL A 105 6.18 4.45 -7.50
N SER A 106 5.69 3.77 -8.54
CA SER A 106 5.46 4.33 -9.87
C SER A 106 4.06 4.00 -10.43
N GLY A 107 3.62 4.79 -11.42
CA GLY A 107 2.27 4.67 -12.02
C GLY A 107 1.44 5.94 -11.77
N LEU A 108 0.27 5.78 -11.13
CA LEU A 108 -0.62 6.87 -10.72
C LEU A 108 0.09 7.88 -9.81
N ALA A 109 0.78 7.38 -8.79
CA ALA A 109 1.67 8.14 -7.92
C ALA A 109 3.13 7.85 -8.28
N LYS A 110 4.03 8.74 -7.88
CA LYS A 110 5.47 8.60 -8.10
C LYS A 110 6.22 9.02 -6.85
N GLY A 111 7.40 8.45 -6.65
CA GLY A 111 8.32 8.85 -5.57
C GLY A 111 8.28 7.91 -4.38
N ILE A 112 8.77 8.39 -3.25
CA ILE A 112 8.78 7.67 -1.97
C ILE A 112 7.53 8.06 -1.19
N ARG A 113 6.87 7.07 -0.60
CA ARG A 113 5.69 7.26 0.26
C ARG A 113 5.95 6.70 1.65
N ALA A 114 5.33 7.35 2.63
CA ALA A 114 5.22 6.89 3.99
C ALA A 114 3.75 6.98 4.41
N GLU A 115 3.17 5.88 4.86
CA GLU A 115 1.76 5.82 5.24
C GLU A 115 1.64 5.19 6.62
N TRP A 116 1.06 5.93 7.55
CA TRP A 116 0.61 5.40 8.83
C TRP A 116 -0.82 4.94 8.66
N SER A 117 -1.10 3.72 9.09
CA SER A 117 -2.43 3.13 9.02
C SER A 117 -2.76 2.34 10.27
N ILE A 118 -4.05 2.32 10.61
CA ILE A 118 -4.60 1.38 11.59
C ILE A 118 -5.61 0.45 10.90
N PHE A 119 -6.13 -0.51 11.64
CA PHE A 119 -7.16 -1.43 11.17
C PHE A 119 -8.51 -1.07 11.77
N VAL A 120 -9.53 -1.00 10.92
CA VAL A 120 -10.91 -0.70 11.32
C VAL A 120 -11.86 -1.77 10.80
N GLY A 121 -12.86 -2.14 11.60
CA GLY A 121 -14.00 -2.93 11.15
C GLY A 121 -14.97 -2.04 10.38
N ASP A 122 -15.44 -2.53 9.23
CA ASP A 122 -16.58 -1.94 8.53
C ASP A 122 -17.93 -2.39 9.13
N GLU A 123 -19.04 -2.04 8.49
CA GLU A 123 -20.39 -2.39 8.93
C GLU A 123 -20.67 -3.90 9.03
N HIS A 124 -19.79 -4.73 8.47
CA HIS A 124 -19.84 -6.20 8.53
C HIS A 124 -18.74 -6.79 9.42
N ASP A 125 -18.07 -5.96 10.24
CA ASP A 125 -16.90 -6.31 11.04
C ASP A 125 -15.72 -6.87 10.23
N VAL A 126 -15.66 -6.58 8.91
CA VAL A 126 -14.52 -6.98 8.10
C VAL A 126 -13.39 -5.97 8.35
N PRO A 127 -12.17 -6.42 8.72
CA PRO A 127 -11.05 -5.51 8.90
C PRO A 127 -10.65 -4.85 7.58
N ARG A 128 -10.39 -3.54 7.63
CA ARG A 128 -9.99 -2.66 6.53
C ARG A 128 -8.81 -1.79 6.94
N TYR A 129 -8.00 -1.40 5.97
CA TYR A 129 -6.99 -0.37 6.17
C TYR A 129 -7.65 0.99 6.40
N PHE A 130 -7.13 1.77 7.35
CA PHE A 130 -7.49 3.16 7.56
C PHE A 130 -6.23 4.00 7.65
N VAL A 131 -5.98 4.84 6.64
CA VAL A 131 -4.82 5.72 6.56
C VAL A 131 -5.04 6.93 7.46
N ILE A 132 -4.14 7.11 8.44
CA ILE A 132 -4.19 8.21 9.42
C ILE A 132 -3.28 9.38 9.02
N ASP A 133 -2.18 9.10 8.33
CA ASP A 133 -1.26 10.08 7.77
C ASP A 133 -0.59 9.47 6.53
N ALA A 134 -0.50 10.26 5.46
CA ALA A 134 0.19 9.88 4.24
C ALA A 134 1.12 11.01 3.82
N ARG A 135 2.40 10.67 3.63
CA ARG A 135 3.46 11.58 3.19
C ARG A 135 4.06 11.06 1.90
N SER A 136 4.45 11.99 1.03
CA SER A 136 5.06 11.69 -0.26
C SER A 136 6.22 12.62 -0.53
N SER A 137 7.29 12.10 -1.15
CA SER A 137 8.43 12.89 -1.63
C SER A 137 8.08 13.74 -2.85
N GLU A 138 6.95 13.44 -3.49
CA GLU A 138 6.43 14.13 -4.67
C GLU A 138 5.01 14.66 -4.41
N THR A 139 4.60 15.67 -5.18
CA THR A 139 3.20 16.12 -5.15
C THR A 139 2.30 15.00 -5.65
N SER A 140 1.25 14.69 -4.90
CA SER A 140 0.38 13.55 -5.13
C SER A 140 -1.10 13.94 -5.04
N MET A 141 -1.98 12.95 -5.14
CA MET A 141 -3.42 13.10 -4.92
C MET A 141 -3.86 12.05 -3.91
N ASP A 142 -4.65 12.46 -2.94
CA ASP A 142 -5.34 11.59 -1.99
C ASP A 142 -6.80 12.05 -1.83
N PRO A 143 -7.68 11.20 -1.27
CA PRO A 143 -9.11 11.52 -1.17
C PRO A 143 -9.46 12.64 -0.18
N VAL A 144 -8.54 13.01 0.71
CA VAL A 144 -8.78 14.02 1.76
C VAL A 144 -8.37 15.41 1.26
N ASP A 145 -7.14 15.55 0.77
CA ASP A 145 -6.57 16.85 0.38
C ASP A 145 -6.74 17.13 -1.12
N ILE A 146 -7.11 16.13 -1.93
CA ILE A 146 -7.19 16.14 -3.41
C ILE A 146 -5.83 16.37 -4.08
N ILE A 147 -5.05 17.32 -3.59
CA ILE A 147 -3.66 17.59 -3.98
C ILE A 147 -2.81 17.66 -2.71
N THR A 148 -2.04 16.61 -2.47
CA THR A 148 -1.08 16.52 -1.37
C THR A 148 0.25 17.12 -1.83
N ARG A 149 0.79 18.08 -1.09
CA ARG A 149 2.12 18.65 -1.40
C ARG A 149 3.22 17.66 -1.05
N ALA A 150 4.31 17.72 -1.80
CA ALA A 150 5.54 17.01 -1.46
C ALA A 150 6.03 17.41 -0.05
N THR A 151 6.54 16.43 0.67
CA THR A 151 7.14 16.56 2.00
C THR A 151 8.45 15.76 2.02
N THR A 152 9.25 15.92 3.08
CA THR A 152 10.47 15.13 3.23
C THR A 152 10.13 13.68 3.52
N VAL A 153 10.32 12.82 2.52
CA VAL A 153 10.26 11.36 2.64
C VAL A 153 11.46 10.79 1.91
N GLU A 154 12.37 10.19 2.66
CA GLU A 154 13.58 9.54 2.15
C GLU A 154 13.49 8.06 2.52
N HIS A 155 13.74 7.19 1.55
CA HIS A 155 13.80 5.75 1.76
C HIS A 155 14.73 5.18 0.71
N GLU A 156 15.78 4.50 1.13
CA GLU A 156 16.86 4.05 0.26
C GLU A 156 17.49 2.77 0.79
N ARG A 157 17.83 1.85 -0.12
CA ARG A 157 18.71 0.72 0.16
C ARG A 157 20.16 1.08 -0.15
N ARG A 158 21.04 0.98 0.85
CA ARG A 158 22.49 1.20 0.77
C ARG A 158 23.21 -0.12 1.06
N GLY A 159 23.34 -0.96 0.05
CA GLY A 159 23.87 -2.31 0.22
C GLY A 159 22.92 -3.18 1.04
N GLU A 160 23.38 -3.62 2.21
CA GLU A 160 22.58 -4.42 3.16
C GLU A 160 21.84 -3.57 4.19
N THR A 161 21.95 -2.24 4.12
CA THR A 161 21.25 -1.34 5.03
C THR A 161 20.08 -0.67 4.31
N ILE A 162 18.93 -0.57 4.95
CA ILE A 162 17.80 0.27 4.49
C ILE A 162 17.71 1.48 5.42
N VAL A 163 17.73 2.69 4.87
CA VAL A 163 17.66 3.94 5.63
C VAL A 163 16.40 4.69 5.24
N SER A 164 15.65 5.12 6.25
CA SER A 164 14.40 5.86 6.06
C SER A 164 14.35 7.12 6.92
N ARG A 165 13.69 8.15 6.39
CA ARG A 165 13.34 9.36 7.12
C ARG A 165 12.00 9.89 6.64
N VAL A 166 11.15 10.29 7.57
CA VAL A 166 9.89 10.98 7.26
C VAL A 166 9.79 12.23 8.10
N GLY A 167 9.60 13.38 7.44
CA GLY A 167 9.57 14.69 8.07
C GLY A 167 10.95 15.30 8.33
N ASP A 168 10.93 16.45 9.02
CA ASP A 168 12.08 17.31 9.25
C ASP A 168 12.27 17.64 10.73
N GLY A 169 13.51 18.02 11.08
CA GLY A 169 13.83 18.49 12.43
C GLY A 169 13.77 17.38 13.47
N ALA A 170 13.33 17.76 14.68
CA ALA A 170 13.27 16.90 15.85
C ALA A 170 12.04 15.98 15.88
N GLU A 171 10.99 16.30 15.12
CA GLU A 171 9.75 15.51 15.04
C GLU A 171 9.78 14.46 13.91
N ALA A 172 10.93 14.30 13.25
CA ALA A 172 11.07 13.36 12.15
C ALA A 172 11.13 11.92 12.65
N PHE A 173 10.47 11.02 11.93
CA PHE A 173 10.73 9.59 12.02
C PHE A 173 12.05 9.27 11.30
N ARG A 174 12.87 8.41 11.89
CA ARG A 174 14.12 7.91 11.28
C ARG A 174 14.28 6.43 11.62
N SER A 175 14.72 5.65 10.64
CA SER A 175 15.10 4.26 10.86
C SER A 175 16.29 3.84 10.01
N THR A 176 17.04 2.89 10.54
CA THR A 176 18.08 2.12 9.86
C THR A 176 17.81 0.65 10.11
N ILE A 177 17.64 -0.15 9.06
CA ILE A 177 17.51 -1.61 9.15
C ILE A 177 18.78 -2.22 8.57
N ASP A 178 19.51 -2.97 9.39
CA ASP A 178 20.70 -3.71 8.96
C ASP A 178 20.34 -5.16 8.61
N LEU A 179 20.16 -5.45 7.32
CA LEU A 179 19.83 -6.80 6.85
C LEU A 179 20.99 -7.79 7.09
N ALA A 180 22.23 -7.30 7.24
CA ALA A 180 23.39 -8.14 7.49
C ALA A 180 23.44 -8.65 8.94
N ALA A 181 22.75 -7.97 9.87
CA ALA A 181 22.64 -8.41 11.26
C ALA A 181 21.83 -9.71 11.38
N GLU A 182 20.90 -9.96 10.45
CA GLU A 182 20.06 -11.16 10.40
C GLU A 182 20.00 -11.76 8.98
N PRO A 183 21.09 -12.36 8.49
CA PRO A 183 21.15 -12.89 7.12
C PRO A 183 20.13 -14.02 6.88
N ASP A 184 19.84 -14.80 7.93
CA ASP A 184 18.92 -15.94 7.93
C ASP A 184 17.51 -15.58 8.46
N ALA A 185 17.16 -14.28 8.48
CA ALA A 185 15.84 -13.80 8.86
C ALA A 185 14.72 -14.59 8.13
N PRO A 186 13.70 -15.09 8.84
CA PRO A 186 12.71 -15.98 8.26
C PRO A 186 11.84 -15.25 7.22
N LEU A 187 11.44 -16.00 6.20
CA LEU A 187 10.39 -15.59 5.30
C LEU A 187 9.02 -15.93 5.90
N VAL A 188 8.17 -14.92 6.07
CA VAL A 188 6.83 -15.03 6.64
C VAL A 188 5.77 -14.62 5.61
N VAL A 189 4.54 -15.07 5.83
CA VAL A 189 3.36 -14.80 4.99
C VAL A 189 2.38 -13.96 5.81
N PRO A 190 1.73 -12.94 5.24
CA PRO A 190 0.76 -12.15 5.97
C PRO A 190 -0.44 -13.02 6.35
N SER A 191 -1.15 -12.65 7.41
CA SER A 191 -2.44 -13.27 7.68
C SER A 191 -3.45 -12.94 6.57
N ALA A 192 -4.48 -13.77 6.42
CA ALA A 192 -5.59 -13.46 5.50
C ALA A 192 -6.32 -12.16 5.90
N GLU A 193 -6.35 -11.81 7.19
CA GLU A 193 -6.96 -10.58 7.70
C GLU A 193 -6.15 -9.36 7.24
N TRP A 194 -4.82 -9.40 7.35
CA TRP A 194 -3.93 -8.34 6.89
C TRP A 194 -4.02 -8.15 5.37
N ALA A 195 -3.97 -9.26 4.61
CA ALA A 195 -4.07 -9.21 3.16
C ALA A 195 -5.43 -8.61 2.73
N ALA A 196 -6.53 -9.13 3.25
CA ALA A 196 -7.89 -8.66 2.90
C ALA A 196 -8.20 -7.25 3.41
N ALA A 197 -7.53 -6.77 4.47
CA ALA A 197 -7.67 -5.40 4.92
C ALA A 197 -7.28 -4.39 3.85
N ASN A 198 -6.35 -4.75 2.95
CA ASN A 198 -5.89 -3.87 1.89
C ASN A 198 -6.89 -3.76 0.71
N ASP A 199 -7.92 -4.63 0.65
CA ASP A 199 -8.96 -4.58 -0.39
C ASP A 199 -9.68 -3.23 -0.40
N PHE A 200 -9.90 -2.63 0.77
CA PHE A 200 -10.42 -1.28 0.90
C PHE A 200 -9.59 -0.46 1.87
N ILE A 201 -9.09 0.67 1.39
CA ILE A 201 -8.27 1.61 2.13
C ILE A 201 -9.11 2.84 2.42
N TYR A 202 -9.52 3.02 3.66
CA TYR A 202 -10.29 4.17 4.12
C TYR A 202 -9.39 5.33 4.51
N TRP A 203 -9.94 6.54 4.40
CA TRP A 203 -9.29 7.79 4.76
C TRP A 203 -10.12 8.56 5.78
N GLY A 204 -9.54 9.62 6.37
CA GLY A 204 -10.15 10.41 7.44
C GLY A 204 -11.55 10.99 7.15
N ASN A 205 -11.90 11.17 5.88
CA ASN A 205 -13.23 11.64 5.45
C ASN A 205 -14.23 10.50 5.14
N GLY A 206 -13.86 9.25 5.39
CA GLY A 206 -14.67 8.08 5.13
C GLY A 206 -14.73 7.64 3.66
N ILE A 207 -14.05 8.35 2.75
CA ILE A 207 -13.82 7.86 1.39
C ILE A 207 -12.90 6.65 1.46
N CYS A 208 -13.13 5.65 0.61
CA CYS A 208 -12.19 4.56 0.44
C CYS A 208 -11.78 4.35 -1.01
N ASP A 209 -10.53 3.94 -1.18
CA ASP A 209 -10.04 3.35 -2.41
C ASP A 209 -10.24 1.84 -2.34
N ARG A 210 -10.48 1.22 -3.48
CA ARG A 210 -10.52 -0.24 -3.60
C ARG A 210 -9.32 -0.73 -4.38
N THR A 211 -8.58 -1.67 -3.81
CA THR A 211 -7.41 -2.24 -4.47
C THR A 211 -7.70 -3.61 -5.06
N TYR A 212 -6.96 -3.94 -6.11
CA TYR A 212 -6.92 -5.23 -6.75
C TYR A 212 -5.45 -5.56 -6.96
N TYR A 213 -5.02 -6.73 -6.53
CA TYR A 213 -3.65 -7.20 -6.67
C TYR A 213 -3.63 -8.56 -7.33
N ASP A 214 -2.49 -8.90 -7.92
CA ASP A 214 -2.24 -10.28 -8.30
C ASP A 214 -2.00 -11.15 -7.04
N ALA A 215 -1.86 -12.46 -7.23
CA ALA A 215 -1.57 -13.38 -6.13
C ALA A 215 -0.25 -13.05 -5.40
N GLY A 216 0.57 -12.14 -5.94
CA GLY A 216 1.82 -11.68 -5.36
C GLY A 216 1.64 -11.09 -3.96
N MET A 217 0.59 -10.33 -3.66
CA MET A 217 0.38 -9.80 -2.30
C MET A 217 -0.12 -10.86 -1.30
N HIS A 218 -0.99 -11.78 -1.74
CA HIS A 218 -1.53 -12.84 -0.88
C HIS A 218 -0.46 -13.87 -0.48
N ASP A 219 0.45 -14.20 -1.40
CA ASP A 219 1.55 -15.15 -1.18
C ASP A 219 2.91 -14.45 -1.03
N SER A 220 2.92 -13.13 -0.76
CA SER A 220 4.14 -12.36 -0.58
C SER A 220 4.92 -12.89 0.61
N ARG A 221 6.06 -13.51 0.34
CA ARG A 221 7.03 -13.87 1.36
C ARG A 221 7.81 -12.61 1.73
N MET A 222 7.58 -12.13 2.94
CA MET A 222 8.30 -11.00 3.51
C MET A 222 9.44 -11.53 4.37
N ARG A 223 10.61 -10.88 4.32
CA ARG A 223 11.64 -11.12 5.33
C ARG A 223 11.20 -10.44 6.63
N ARG A 224 11.03 -11.21 7.70
CA ARG A 224 10.79 -10.67 9.05
C ARG A 224 12.12 -10.49 9.73
N VAL A 225 12.50 -9.24 9.98
CA VAL A 225 13.73 -8.89 10.68
C VAL A 225 13.39 -8.65 12.16
N GLY A 226 14.27 -9.09 13.06
CA GLY A 226 14.17 -8.83 14.49
C GLY A 226 14.43 -7.37 14.86
N ALA A 227 14.01 -7.00 16.07
CA ALA A 227 14.19 -5.65 16.60
C ALA A 227 15.67 -5.26 16.73
N ASP A 228 16.57 -6.22 16.94
CA ASP A 228 18.02 -5.97 17.10
C ASP A 228 18.69 -5.42 15.84
N ALA A 229 18.10 -5.66 14.67
CA ALA A 229 18.59 -5.13 13.40
C ALA A 229 17.95 -3.77 13.03
N LEU A 230 17.03 -3.26 13.85
CA LEU A 230 16.36 -1.98 13.66
C LEU A 230 16.91 -0.96 14.66
N ASP A 231 17.55 0.08 14.16
CA ASP A 231 17.78 1.32 14.90
C ASP A 231 16.73 2.35 14.44
N GLN A 232 15.96 2.89 15.37
CA GLN A 232 14.90 3.85 15.05
C GLN A 232 14.78 4.96 16.09
N SER A 233 14.25 6.09 15.63
CA SER A 233 13.78 7.18 16.47
C SER A 233 12.48 7.70 15.87
N ASP A 234 11.43 7.74 16.69
CA ASP A 234 10.14 8.29 16.31
C ASP A 234 9.75 9.40 17.29
N SER A 235 9.53 10.59 16.75
CA SER A 235 9.02 11.75 17.48
C SER A 235 7.83 12.37 16.75
N THR A 236 7.22 11.61 15.85
CA THR A 236 5.97 11.98 15.21
C THR A 236 4.82 11.95 16.24
N PRO A 237 3.69 12.62 15.96
CA PRO A 237 2.51 12.53 16.83
C PRO A 237 2.02 11.10 17.07
N TRP A 238 2.31 10.19 16.13
CA TRP A 238 1.88 8.79 16.17
C TRP A 238 2.66 7.96 17.19
N ALA A 239 3.90 8.34 17.52
CA ALA A 239 4.69 7.70 18.58
C ALA A 239 4.01 7.75 19.96
N ALA A 240 3.11 8.71 20.19
CA ALA A 240 2.42 8.86 21.47
C ALA A 240 1.38 7.74 21.74
N ILE A 241 0.84 7.11 20.70
CA ILE A 241 -0.28 6.17 20.80
C ILE A 241 0.14 4.70 20.62
N VAL A 242 1.41 4.43 20.32
CA VAL A 242 1.94 3.08 20.12
C VAL A 242 3.01 2.72 21.13
N GLU A 243 3.25 1.43 21.28
CA GLU A 243 4.44 0.93 21.96
C GLU A 243 5.70 1.32 21.17
N PRO A 244 6.83 1.61 21.84
CA PRO A 244 8.03 2.14 21.17
C PRO A 244 8.67 1.14 20.21
N ASP A 245 8.58 -0.15 20.53
CA ASP A 245 9.19 -1.23 19.73
C ASP A 245 8.13 -1.87 18.82
N PRO A 246 8.42 -2.05 17.51
CA PRO A 246 7.50 -2.74 16.62
C PRO A 246 7.45 -4.23 16.96
N VAL A 247 6.25 -4.80 16.88
CA VAL A 247 6.04 -6.26 16.99
C VAL A 247 6.56 -7.00 15.76
N HIS A 248 6.56 -6.33 14.59
CA HIS A 248 7.11 -6.86 13.35
C HIS A 248 7.83 -5.78 12.53
N VAL A 249 8.98 -6.15 11.97
CA VAL A 249 9.67 -5.42 10.90
C VAL A 249 9.64 -6.30 9.66
N LEU A 250 8.84 -5.93 8.67
CA LEU A 250 8.60 -6.74 7.48
C LEU A 250 9.20 -6.06 6.25
N VAL A 251 10.02 -6.78 5.50
CA VAL A 251 10.69 -6.28 4.29
C VAL A 251 10.20 -7.06 3.08
N PHE A 252 9.58 -6.37 2.14
CA PHE A 252 9.11 -6.88 0.86
C PHE A 252 10.20 -6.69 -0.19
N GLU A 253 10.88 -7.78 -0.56
CA GLU A 253 12.01 -7.76 -1.52
C GLU A 253 11.56 -7.86 -3.00
N HIS A 254 10.26 -7.82 -3.25
CA HIS A 254 9.67 -7.96 -4.58
C HIS A 254 8.72 -6.80 -4.88
N ALA A 255 8.56 -6.50 -6.17
CA ALA A 255 7.60 -5.50 -6.60
C ALA A 255 6.17 -6.02 -6.39
N ILE A 256 5.26 -5.12 -6.05
CA ILE A 256 3.83 -5.43 -5.89
C ILE A 256 3.08 -4.65 -6.97
N GLU A 257 2.39 -5.37 -7.85
CA GLU A 257 1.56 -4.77 -8.89
C GLU A 257 0.10 -4.68 -8.42
N LEU A 258 -0.44 -3.46 -8.48
CA LEU A 258 -1.76 -3.11 -7.99
C LEU A 258 -2.56 -2.41 -9.10
N VAL A 259 -3.86 -2.59 -9.05
CA VAL A 259 -4.85 -1.75 -9.72
C VAL A 259 -5.73 -1.16 -8.64
N ILE A 260 -6.02 0.13 -8.73
CA ILE A 260 -6.83 0.85 -7.74
C ILE A 260 -8.04 1.45 -8.44
N SER A 261 -9.21 1.29 -7.83
CA SER A 261 -10.41 2.09 -8.05
C SER A 261 -10.44 3.19 -6.99
N PRO A 262 -9.98 4.41 -7.30
CA PRO A 262 -9.93 5.49 -6.33
C PRO A 262 -11.33 5.97 -6.00
N TRP A 263 -11.56 6.31 -4.74
CA TRP A 263 -12.82 6.91 -4.26
C TRP A 263 -14.06 6.05 -4.54
N GLU A 264 -13.91 4.72 -4.47
CA GLU A 264 -14.89 3.69 -4.80
C GLU A 264 -16.27 3.91 -4.17
N ASN A 265 -16.31 4.45 -2.95
CA ASN A 265 -17.56 4.60 -2.21
C ASN A 265 -18.20 5.99 -2.34
N LEU A 266 -17.62 6.92 -3.11
CA LEU A 266 -18.04 8.32 -3.14
C LEU A 266 -19.53 8.48 -3.50
N GLY A 267 -20.05 7.70 -4.45
CA GLY A 267 -21.46 7.73 -4.85
C GLY A 267 -22.44 7.14 -3.81
N ARG A 268 -21.93 6.52 -2.74
CA ARG A 268 -22.72 5.88 -1.66
C ARG A 268 -22.65 6.63 -0.34
N LEU A 269 -21.87 7.72 -0.26
CA LEU A 269 -21.70 8.54 0.94
C LEU A 269 -22.86 9.55 1.16
N GLY A 270 -24.07 9.25 0.68
CA GLY A 270 -25.25 10.13 0.74
C GLY A 270 -26.43 9.51 1.45
#